data_AF-N6UY43-F1
#
_entry.id   AF-N6UY43-F1
#
_cell.length_a   1.000
_cell.length_b   1.000
_cell.length_c   1.000
_cell.angle_alpha   90.00
_cell.angle_beta   90.00
_cell.angle_gamma   90.00
#
_symmetry.space_group_name_H-M   'P 1'
#
loop_
_entity.id
_entity.type
_entity.pdbx_description
1 polymer ?
#
loop_
_entity_poly.entity_id
_entity_poly.type
_entity_poly.pdbx_seq_one_letter_code
_entity_poly.pdbx_strand_id
1 'polypeptide(L)'
;MTILETHVPLSRIEATYRRTREHLDLIESQIEGRATRMALTDRIKKRSFGRLVSAWTPEDERRFHENVDRLRFERRGELDALLRKLCAAGNGDRGIPRPQAEAKS
;
A
#
# COMPACT_ATOMS: atom_id res chain seq x y z
N MET A 1 -30.99 18.51 -17.50
CA MET A 1 -29.62 17.98 -17.70
C MET A 1 -29.39 16.86 -16.71
N THR A 2 -28.89 15.75 -17.21
CA THR A 2 -29.30 14.41 -16.78
C THR A 2 -28.33 13.80 -15.77
N ILE A 3 -28.91 13.27 -14.68
CA ILE A 3 -28.24 12.60 -13.57
C ILE A 3 -27.24 11.51 -14.06
N LEU A 4 -27.49 10.92 -15.24
CA LEU A 4 -26.63 9.94 -15.89
C LEU A 4 -25.26 10.49 -16.35
N GLU A 5 -25.19 11.75 -16.80
CA GLU A 5 -23.93 12.38 -17.26
C GLU A 5 -22.97 12.67 -16.09
N THR A 6 -23.53 12.92 -14.90
CA THR A 6 -22.77 13.15 -13.67
C THR A 6 -22.23 11.86 -13.04
N HIS A 7 -22.88 10.71 -13.22
CA HIS A 7 -22.43 9.46 -12.60
C HIS A 7 -21.33 8.73 -13.37
N VAL A 8 -21.28 8.82 -14.71
CA VAL A 8 -20.20 8.20 -15.50
C VAL A 8 -18.79 8.64 -15.08
N PRO A 9 -18.49 9.94 -14.89
CA PRO A 9 -17.17 10.37 -14.40
C PRO A 9 -16.91 9.92 -12.95
N LEU A 10 -17.91 9.93 -12.08
CA LEU A 10 -17.78 9.44 -10.69
C LEU A 10 -17.49 7.94 -10.65
N SER A 11 -18.24 7.12 -11.38
CA SER A 11 -18.00 5.67 -11.47
C SER A 11 -16.60 5.35 -12.01
N ARG A 12 -16.05 6.17 -12.91
CA ARG A 12 -14.68 6.00 -13.40
C ARG A 12 -13.62 6.34 -12.34
N ILE A 13 -13.85 7.38 -11.55
CA ILE A 13 -12.98 7.77 -10.42
C ILE A 13 -13.01 6.66 -9.36
N GLU A 14 -14.19 6.16 -8.99
CA GLU A 14 -14.37 5.05 -8.04
C GLU A 14 -13.69 3.76 -8.51
N ALA A 15 -13.84 3.40 -9.79
CA ALA A 15 -13.17 2.24 -10.37
C ALA A 15 -11.64 2.39 -10.34
N THR A 16 -11.13 3.59 -10.61
CA THR A 16 -9.69 3.89 -10.54
C THR A 16 -9.18 3.82 -9.11
N TYR A 17 -9.96 4.30 -8.15
CA TYR A 17 -9.66 4.22 -6.72
C TYR A 17 -9.60 2.77 -6.25
N ARG A 18 -10.64 1.97 -6.56
CA ARG A 18 -10.71 0.55 -6.17
C ARG A 18 -9.51 -0.22 -6.73
N ARG A 19 -9.21 -0.06 -8.02
CA ARG A 19 -8.08 -0.73 -8.66
C ARG A 19 -6.74 -0.34 -8.06
N THR A 20 -6.57 0.93 -7.69
CA THR A 20 -5.34 1.41 -7.05
C THR A 20 -5.19 0.82 -5.65
N ARG A 21 -6.29 0.67 -4.90
CA ARG A 21 -6.31 0.03 -3.58
C ARG A 21 -6.02 -1.47 -3.66
N GLU A 22 -6.67 -2.19 -4.57
CA GLU A 22 -6.39 -3.61 -4.82
C GLU A 22 -4.91 -3.84 -5.18
N HIS A 23 -4.31 -2.93 -5.96
CA HIS A 23 -2.88 -3.01 -6.29
C HIS A 23 -1.98 -2.82 -5.06
N LEU A 24 -2.35 -1.91 -4.14
CA LEU A 24 -1.62 -1.73 -2.88
C LEU A 24 -1.71 -2.98 -2.01
N ASP A 25 -2.91 -3.54 -1.84
CA ASP A 25 -3.13 -4.76 -1.04
C ASP A 25 -2.32 -5.95 -1.61
N LEU A 26 -2.24 -6.05 -2.94
CA LEU A 26 -1.41 -7.06 -3.62
C LEU A 26 0.08 -6.86 -3.36
N ILE A 27 0.59 -5.62 -3.41
CA ILE A 27 2.00 -5.34 -3.10
C ILE A 27 2.31 -5.73 -1.65
N GLU A 28 1.46 -5.36 -0.70
CA GLU A 28 1.64 -5.69 0.71
C GLU A 28 1.65 -7.21 0.93
N SER A 29 0.68 -7.92 0.35
CA SER A 29 0.61 -9.39 0.40
C SER A 29 1.85 -10.05 -0.22
N GLN A 30 2.40 -9.47 -1.30
CA GLN A 30 3.63 -9.98 -1.92
C GLN A 30 4.86 -9.75 -1.05
N ILE A 31 4.96 -8.60 -0.39
CA ILE A 31 6.03 -8.29 0.55
C ILE A 31 6.00 -9.28 1.72
N GLU A 32 4.84 -9.49 2.33
CA GLU A 32 4.65 -10.43 3.44
C GLU A 32 4.96 -11.88 3.03
N GLY A 33 4.43 -12.32 1.88
CA GLY A 33 4.67 -13.66 1.37
C GLY A 33 6.14 -13.90 0.99
N ARG A 34 6.85 -12.87 0.53
CA ARG A 34 8.29 -12.96 0.25
C ARG A 34 9.12 -12.95 1.53
N ALA A 35 8.84 -12.05 2.47
CA ALA A 35 9.52 -11.99 3.76
C ALA A 35 9.35 -13.31 4.54
N THR A 36 8.14 -13.88 4.55
CA THR A 36 7.86 -15.19 5.14
C THR A 36 8.73 -16.29 4.54
N ARG A 37 8.82 -16.37 3.21
CA ARG A 37 9.67 -17.35 2.53
C ARG A 37 11.16 -17.16 2.83
N MET A 38 11.62 -15.92 2.94
CA MET A 38 13.01 -15.61 3.31
C MET A 38 13.31 -16.07 4.74
N ALA A 39 12.45 -15.73 5.70
CA ALA A 39 12.59 -16.17 7.09
C ALA A 39 12.56 -17.70 7.22
N LEU A 40 11.65 -18.37 6.50
CA LEU A 40 11.59 -19.83 6.48
C LEU A 40 12.84 -20.47 5.85
N THR A 41 13.35 -19.90 4.76
CA THR A 41 14.58 -20.39 4.11
C THR A 41 15.79 -20.24 5.04
N ASP A 42 15.93 -19.09 5.69
CA ASP A 42 16.97 -18.85 6.69
C ASP A 42 16.86 -19.83 7.86
N ARG A 43 15.64 -20.10 8.32
CA ARG A 43 15.36 -21.09 9.37
C ARG A 43 15.75 -22.50 8.93
N ILE A 44 15.39 -22.93 7.72
CA ILE A 44 15.77 -24.24 7.18
C ILE A 44 17.29 -24.37 7.12
N LYS A 45 17.99 -23.33 6.67
CA LYS A 45 19.46 -23.29 6.68
C LYS A 45 20.01 -23.43 8.10
N LYS A 46 19.51 -22.66 9.08
CA LYS A 46 19.93 -22.80 10.49
C LYS A 46 19.68 -24.20 11.04
N ARG A 47 18.52 -24.81 10.74
CA ARG A 47 18.18 -26.18 11.14
C ARG A 47 19.18 -27.20 10.60
N SER A 48 19.64 -27.05 9.35
CA SER A 48 20.67 -27.93 8.78
C SER A 48 22.06 -27.77 9.43
N PHE A 49 22.37 -26.61 10.02
CA PHE A 49 23.71 -26.32 10.57
C PHE A 49 23.84 -26.49 12.10
N GLY A 50 22.75 -26.75 12.83
CA GLY A 50 22.83 -27.13 14.23
C GLY A 50 21.70 -26.55 15.06
N ARG A 51 21.00 -27.45 15.77
CA ARG A 51 19.84 -27.27 16.66
C ARG A 51 18.48 -27.36 15.95
N LEU A 52 17.78 -28.45 16.23
CA LEU A 52 16.33 -28.55 16.07
C LEU A 52 15.67 -27.50 16.98
N VAL A 53 15.29 -26.35 16.44
CA VAL A 53 14.40 -25.42 17.12
C VAL A 53 13.02 -25.52 16.45
N SER A 54 12.08 -26.17 17.16
CA SER A 54 10.77 -26.55 16.62
C SER A 54 9.79 -25.37 16.49
N ALA A 55 9.99 -24.29 17.25
CA ALA A 55 9.12 -23.11 17.27
C ALA A 55 9.75 -21.91 16.53
N TRP A 56 8.89 -21.01 16.04
CA TRP A 56 9.25 -19.68 15.56
C TRP A 56 9.95 -18.90 16.68
N THR A 57 11.18 -18.44 16.44
CA THR A 57 11.95 -17.75 17.48
C THR A 57 11.83 -16.23 17.35
N PRO A 58 12.07 -15.47 18.43
CA PRO A 58 12.15 -14.01 18.36
C PRO A 58 13.18 -13.48 17.34
N GLU A 59 14.26 -14.24 17.10
CA GLU A 59 15.25 -13.90 16.07
C GLU A 59 14.72 -14.13 14.64
N ASP A 60 13.83 -15.11 14.45
CA ASP A 60 13.16 -15.32 13.16
C ASP A 60 12.12 -14.23 12.89
N GLU A 61 11.39 -13.78 13.93
CA GLU A 61 10.48 -12.61 13.87
C GLU A 61 11.25 -11.32 13.51
N ARG A 62 12.38 -11.08 14.18
CA ARG A 62 13.23 -9.92 13.90
C ARG A 62 13.68 -9.88 12.44
N ARG A 63 14.16 -11.01 11.92
CA ARG A 63 14.58 -11.13 10.50
C ARG A 63 13.40 -11.00 9.53
N PHE A 64 12.23 -11.48 9.90
CA PHE A 64 11.03 -11.27 9.11
C PHE A 64 10.73 -9.77 8.97
N HIS A 65 10.71 -9.03 10.07
CA HIS A 65 10.51 -7.58 10.06
C HIS A 65 11.59 -6.84 9.28
N GLU A 66 12.87 -7.17 9.45
CA GLU A 66 13.96 -6.58 8.66
C GLU A 66 13.78 -6.80 7.14
N ASN A 67 13.32 -7.99 6.75
CA ASN A 67 13.02 -8.27 5.34
C ASN A 67 11.82 -7.49 4.84
N VAL A 68 10.77 -7.33 5.65
CA VAL A 68 9.61 -6.48 5.34
C VAL A 68 10.04 -5.03 5.13
N ASP A 69 10.83 -4.48 6.04
CA ASP A 69 11.29 -3.09 5.96
C ASP A 69 12.17 -2.85 4.74
N ARG A 70 13.09 -3.78 4.44
CA ARG A 70 13.91 -3.70 3.23
C ARG A 70 13.06 -3.73 1.95
N LEU A 71 12.12 -4.67 1.86
CA LEU A 71 11.26 -4.80 0.68
C LEU A 71 10.32 -3.60 0.50
N ARG A 72 9.80 -3.04 1.61
CA ARG A 72 9.03 -1.79 1.59
C ARG A 72 9.88 -0.63 1.12
N PHE A 73 11.12 -0.52 1.58
CA PHE A 73 12.04 0.53 1.14
C PHE A 73 12.33 0.44 -0.36
N GLU A 74 12.60 -0.76 -0.89
CA GLU A 74 12.80 -1.00 -2.33
C GLU A 74 11.57 -0.60 -3.17
N ARG A 75 10.35 -0.78 -2.64
CA ARG A 75 9.07 -0.47 -3.32
C ARG A 75 8.51 0.91 -3.00
N ARG A 76 9.18 1.69 -2.17
CA ARG A 76 8.67 2.97 -1.68
C ARG A 76 8.30 3.95 -2.80
N GLY A 77 9.10 4.02 -3.87
CA GLY A 77 8.79 4.89 -5.01
C GLY A 77 7.50 4.51 -5.74
N GLU A 78 7.20 3.21 -5.85
CA GLU A 78 5.96 2.69 -6.42
C GLU A 78 4.77 2.99 -5.49
N LEU A 79 4.93 2.73 -4.19
CA LEU A 79 3.92 3.04 -3.17
C LEU A 79 3.58 4.53 -3.13
N ASP A 80 4.60 5.40 -3.10
CA ASP A 80 4.42 6.86 -3.08
C ASP A 80 3.70 7.37 -4.34
N ALA A 81 4.01 6.79 -5.52
CA ALA A 81 3.33 7.14 -6.77
C ALA A 81 1.84 6.73 -6.76
N LEU A 82 1.53 5.53 -6.25
CA LEU A 82 0.16 5.05 -6.12
C LEU A 82 -0.65 5.87 -5.10
N LEU A 83 -0.04 6.22 -3.96
CA LEU A 83 -0.66 7.08 -2.95
C LEU A 83 -0.97 8.49 -3.49
N ARG A 84 -0.04 9.07 -4.27
CA ARG A 84 -0.29 10.36 -4.94
C ARG A 84 -1.44 10.27 -5.95
N LYS A 85 -1.52 9.17 -6.70
CA LYS A 85 -2.63 8.92 -7.64
C LYS A 85 -3.98 8.82 -6.92
N LEU A 86 -3.99 8.21 -5.73
CA LEU A 86 -5.17 8.15 -4.86
C LEU A 86 -5.60 9.53 -4.37
N CYS A 87 -4.64 10.35 -3.91
CA CYS A 87 -4.88 11.71 -3.43
C CYS A 87 -5.38 12.62 -4.56
N ALA A 88 -4.81 12.51 -5.76
CA ALA A 88 -5.25 13.25 -6.94
C ALA A 88 -6.67 12.86 -7.37
N ALA A 89 -7.02 11.58 -7.29
CA ALA A 89 -8.36 11.10 -7.59
C ALA A 89 -9.41 11.57 -6.56
N GLY A 90 -9.06 11.67 -5.28
CA GLY A 90 -9.96 12.14 -4.22
C GLY A 90 -10.10 13.67 -4.09
N ASN A 91 -9.15 14.44 -4.62
CA ASN A 91 -9.20 15.91 -4.60
C ASN A 91 -9.92 16.52 -5.81
N GLY A 92 -10.28 15.72 -6.83
CA GLY A 92 -11.05 16.18 -8.00
C GLY A 92 -12.52 16.49 -7.72
N ASP A 93 -13.04 16.10 -6.55
CA ASP A 93 -14.47 16.22 -6.18
C ASP A 93 -14.75 17.28 -5.10
N ARG A 94 -13.71 17.87 -4.49
CA ARG A 94 -13.87 18.98 -3.54
C ARG A 94 -13.63 20.31 -4.21
N GLY A 95 -14.60 20.72 -5.03
CA GLY A 95 -14.81 22.12 -5.34
C GLY A 95 -15.15 22.88 -4.06
N ILE A 96 -14.14 23.32 -3.32
CA ILE A 96 -14.30 24.29 -2.24
C ILE A 96 -14.50 25.65 -2.93
N PRO A 97 -15.70 26.27 -2.89
CA PRO A 97 -15.83 27.65 -3.32
C PRO A 97 -15.03 28.49 -2.31
N ARG A 98 -14.04 29.22 -2.83
CA ARG A 98 -13.32 30.24 -2.08
C ARG A 98 -14.38 31.21 -1.51
N PRO A 99 -14.45 31.44 -0.18
CA PRO A 99 -15.36 32.46 0.33
C PRO A 99 -14.91 33.80 -0.27
N GLN A 100 -15.80 34.45 -1.00
CA GLN A 100 -15.59 35.83 -1.39
C GLN A 100 -15.49 36.62 -0.09
N ALA A 101 -14.27 37.06 0.23
CA ALA A 101 -14.04 37.99 1.31
C ALA A 101 -14.86 39.24 1.01
N GLU A 102 -15.82 39.48 1.90
CA GLU A 102 -16.65 40.66 1.94
C GLU A 102 -15.80 41.92 1.96
N ALA A 103 -16.33 42.94 1.27
CA ALA A 103 -16.23 44.36 1.54
C ALA A 103 -14.86 44.93 1.95
N LYS A 104 -14.34 45.82 1.09
CA LYS A 104 -13.67 47.03 1.59
C LYS A 104 -13.71 48.17 0.55
N SER A 105 -14.39 49.23 1.00
CA SER A 105 -14.41 50.65 0.57
C SER A 105 -14.79 51.01 -0.85
#